data_AF-A0A4Q7WJ03-F1
#
_entry.id   AF-A0A4Q7WJ03-F1
#
_cell.length_a   1.000
_cell.length_b   1.000
_cell.length_c   1.000
_cell.angle_alpha   90.00
_cell.angle_beta   90.00
_cell.angle_gamma   90.00
#
_symmetry.space_group_name_H-M   'P 1'
#
loop_
_entity.id
_entity.type
_entity.pdbx_description
1 polymer ?
#
loop_
_entity_poly.entity_id
_entity_poly.type
_entity_poly.pdbx_seq_one_letter_code
_entity_poly.pdbx_strand_id
1 'polypeptide(L)'
;MALDGLVRWVWEGLELPGLPLDYHFLLQGAVDRLWAARASYPVGLQHVEIFAAADLALLEAVPQMALRDRARPAEGFLRITSLTVLLTLLEQEGAVREALALSRRAQRIGGEAFVRDDLEAKVAALEGEDG
;
A
#
# COMPACT_ATOMS: atom_id res chain seq x y z
N MET A 1 -17.83 -3.06 14.50
CA MET A 1 -18.37 -2.49 13.24
C MET A 1 -18.34 -3.61 12.20
N ALA A 2 -19.43 -3.85 11.48
CA ALA A 2 -19.45 -4.80 10.37
C ALA A 2 -18.51 -4.32 9.26
N LEU A 3 -17.95 -5.24 8.46
CA LEU A 3 -16.98 -4.89 7.40
C LEU A 3 -17.59 -3.96 6.33
N ASP A 4 -18.88 -4.11 6.01
CA ASP A 4 -19.60 -3.17 5.14
C ASP A 4 -19.68 -1.77 5.75
N GLY A 5 -19.89 -1.70 7.08
CA GLY A 5 -19.90 -0.45 7.82
C GLY A 5 -18.53 0.21 7.87
N LEU A 6 -17.44 -0.58 7.83
CA LEU A 6 -16.07 -0.07 7.80
C LEU A 6 -15.80 0.68 6.50
N VAL A 7 -16.16 0.11 5.34
CA VAL A 7 -15.91 0.74 4.03
C VAL A 7 -16.58 2.11 3.96
N ARG A 8 -17.87 2.18 4.34
CA ARG A 8 -18.58 3.46 4.39
C ARG A 8 -17.92 4.45 5.35
N TRP A 9 -17.58 4.01 6.55
CA TRP A 9 -16.96 4.87 7.56
C TRP A 9 -15.61 5.44 7.10
N VAL A 10 -14.82 4.66 6.34
CA VAL A 10 -13.57 5.15 5.74
C VAL A 10 -13.84 6.25 4.73
N TRP A 11 -14.80 6.07 3.82
CA TRP A 11 -15.16 7.11 2.86
C TRP A 11 -15.66 8.39 3.53
N GLU A 12 -16.56 8.25 4.51
CA GLU A 12 -17.04 9.38 5.32
C GLU A 12 -15.87 10.08 6.03
N GLY A 13 -14.91 9.33 6.56
CA GLY A 13 -13.73 9.87 7.23
C GLY A 13 -12.79 10.65 6.30
N LEU A 14 -12.68 10.23 5.03
CA LEU A 14 -11.87 10.94 4.02
C LEU A 14 -12.50 12.28 3.59
N GLU A 15 -13.79 12.49 3.82
CA GLU A 15 -14.49 13.77 3.53
C GLU A 15 -14.32 14.80 4.65
N LEU A 16 -13.92 14.37 5.84
CA LEU A 16 -13.74 15.27 6.99
C LEU A 16 -12.39 15.98 6.93
N PRO A 17 -12.30 17.26 7.35
CA PRO A 17 -11.01 17.93 7.48
C PRO A 17 -10.10 17.21 8.49
N GLY A 18 -8.87 16.94 8.07
CA GLY A 18 -7.86 16.27 8.88
C GLY A 18 -6.46 16.53 8.37
N LEU A 19 -5.46 16.13 9.16
CA LEU A 19 -4.07 16.13 8.73
C LEU A 19 -3.83 14.93 7.82
N PRO A 20 -2.87 15.03 6.88
CA PRO A 20 -2.45 13.90 6.07
C PRO A 20 -2.20 12.62 6.87
N LEU A 21 -1.60 12.73 8.06
CA LEU A 21 -1.33 11.59 8.93
C LEU A 21 -2.59 10.90 9.46
N ASP A 22 -3.69 11.64 9.66
CA ASP A 22 -4.97 11.07 10.10
C ASP A 22 -5.54 10.15 9.01
N TYR A 23 -5.47 10.58 7.74
CA TYR A 23 -5.91 9.77 6.61
C TYR A 23 -5.03 8.54 6.39
N HIS A 24 -3.72 8.65 6.58
CA HIS A 24 -2.81 7.50 6.50
C HIS A 24 -3.21 6.42 7.51
N PHE A 25 -3.42 6.79 8.78
CA PHE A 25 -3.84 5.83 9.80
C PHE A 25 -5.25 5.29 9.57
N LEU A 26 -6.16 6.11 9.05
CA LEU A 26 -7.50 5.66 8.65
C LEU A 26 -7.44 4.58 7.57
N LEU A 27 -6.70 4.84 6.48
CA LEU A 27 -6.54 3.93 5.35
C LEU A 27 -5.78 2.66 5.75
N GLN A 28 -4.64 2.80 6.44
CA GLN A 28 -3.85 1.66 6.90
C GLN A 28 -4.66 0.76 7.83
N GLY A 29 -5.39 1.35 8.79
CA GLY A 29 -6.25 0.59 9.70
C GLY A 29 -7.40 -0.13 9.00
N ALA A 30 -7.95 0.44 7.93
CA ALA A 30 -8.96 -0.21 7.11
C ALA A 30 -8.39 -1.39 6.32
N VAL A 31 -7.23 -1.20 5.68
CA VAL A 31 -6.50 -2.25 4.95
C VAL A 31 -6.17 -3.41 5.88
N ASP A 32 -5.59 -3.15 7.05
CA ASP A 32 -5.22 -4.20 8.01
C ASP A 32 -6.44 -5.04 8.42
N ARG A 33 -7.59 -4.41 8.66
CA ARG A 33 -8.84 -5.09 9.03
C ARG A 33 -9.43 -5.92 7.90
N LEU A 34 -9.52 -5.36 6.70
CA LEU A 34 -10.05 -6.06 5.54
C LEU A 34 -9.14 -7.23 5.14
N TRP A 35 -7.83 -7.02 5.19
CA TRP A 35 -6.84 -8.06 4.91
C TRP A 35 -6.90 -9.20 5.92
N ALA A 36 -7.07 -8.90 7.21
CA ALA A 36 -7.25 -9.92 8.25
C ALA A 36 -8.53 -10.76 8.02
N ALA A 37 -9.58 -10.16 7.47
CA ALA A 37 -10.86 -10.82 7.18
C ALA A 37 -10.95 -11.47 5.79
N ARG A 38 -9.91 -11.39 4.95
CA ARG A 38 -9.97 -11.79 3.53
C ARG A 38 -10.48 -13.21 3.26
N ALA A 39 -10.21 -14.15 4.17
CA ALA A 39 -10.65 -15.53 4.02
C ALA A 39 -12.18 -15.70 4.19
N SER A 40 -12.80 -14.89 5.04
CA SER A 40 -14.24 -14.93 5.32
C SER A 40 -15.03 -13.81 4.62
N TYR A 41 -14.34 -12.81 4.07
CA TYR A 41 -14.93 -11.68 3.37
C TYR A 41 -14.12 -11.33 2.10
N PRO A 42 -14.16 -12.18 1.06
CA PRO A 42 -13.32 -12.03 -0.13
C PRO A 42 -13.65 -10.78 -0.95
N VAL A 43 -14.91 -10.34 -0.96
CA VAL A 43 -15.30 -9.08 -1.63
C VAL A 43 -14.61 -7.84 -1.02
N GLY A 44 -14.10 -7.95 0.21
CA GLY A 44 -13.31 -6.90 0.85
C GLY A 44 -11.94 -6.65 0.20
N LEU A 45 -11.42 -7.57 -0.62
CA LEU A 45 -10.11 -7.41 -1.27
C LEU A 45 -10.09 -6.24 -2.27
N GLN A 46 -11.20 -5.97 -2.96
CA GLN A 46 -11.31 -4.80 -3.82
C GLN A 46 -11.10 -3.49 -3.02
N HIS A 47 -11.61 -3.43 -1.79
CA HIS A 47 -11.41 -2.28 -0.93
C HIS A 47 -10.00 -2.22 -0.33
N VAL A 48 -9.33 -3.35 -0.12
CA VAL A 48 -7.91 -3.38 0.22
C VAL A 48 -7.09 -2.69 -0.86
N GLU A 49 -7.31 -3.05 -2.12
CA GLU A 49 -6.61 -2.46 -3.25
C GLU A 49 -6.85 -0.94 -3.33
N ILE A 50 -8.12 -0.53 -3.30
CA ILE A 50 -8.51 0.89 -3.38
C ILE A 50 -7.88 1.70 -2.24
N PHE A 51 -8.00 1.24 -1.00
CA PHE A 51 -7.51 2.00 0.16
C PHE A 51 -5.98 2.01 0.24
N ALA A 52 -5.30 0.92 -0.12
CA ALA A 52 -3.85 0.91 -0.16
C ALA A 52 -3.31 1.78 -1.31
N ALA A 53 -3.97 1.81 -2.46
CA ALA A 53 -3.63 2.72 -3.56
C ALA A 53 -3.85 4.19 -3.19
N ALA A 54 -4.93 4.51 -2.47
CA ALA A 54 -5.17 5.85 -1.93
C ALA A 54 -4.10 6.26 -0.91
N ASP A 55 -3.68 5.34 -0.03
CA ASP A 55 -2.63 5.60 0.94
C ASP A 55 -1.27 5.83 0.27
N LEU A 56 -0.95 5.07 -0.78
CA LEU A 56 0.21 5.34 -1.63
C LEU A 56 0.17 6.75 -2.23
N ALA A 57 -0.96 7.14 -2.81
CA ALA A 57 -1.10 8.46 -3.43
C ALA A 57 -0.94 9.59 -2.39
N LEU A 58 -1.46 9.40 -1.18
CA LEU A 58 -1.28 10.33 -0.06
C LEU A 58 0.20 10.44 0.34
N LEU A 59 0.89 9.31 0.45
CA LEU A 59 2.32 9.26 0.80
C LEU A 59 3.20 9.84 -0.31
N GLU A 60 2.84 9.69 -1.58
CA GLU A 60 3.52 10.33 -2.70
C GLU A 60 3.31 11.85 -2.70
N ALA A 61 2.12 12.32 -2.31
CA ALA A 61 1.81 13.74 -2.21
C ALA A 61 2.50 14.40 -1.01
N VAL A 62 2.75 13.64 0.08
CA VAL A 62 3.34 14.16 1.32
C VAL A 62 4.44 13.22 1.86
N PRO A 63 5.57 13.03 1.15
CA PRO A 63 6.57 11.99 1.48
C PRO A 63 7.20 12.12 2.87
N GLN A 64 7.29 13.34 3.41
CA GLN A 64 7.82 13.63 4.74
C GLN A 64 7.01 13.01 5.89
N MET A 65 5.84 12.45 5.60
CA MET A 65 5.07 11.64 6.56
C MET A 65 5.64 10.25 6.76
N ALA A 66 6.30 9.69 5.75
CA ALA A 66 6.87 8.36 5.84
C ALA A 66 8.19 8.33 6.62
N LEU A 67 8.78 9.49 6.95
CA LEU A 67 10.02 9.57 7.71
C LEU A 67 9.80 9.19 9.18
N ARG A 68 10.69 8.37 9.73
CA ARG A 68 10.69 8.03 11.16
C ARG A 68 11.05 9.24 12.03
N ASP A 69 12.03 10.01 11.58
CA ASP A 69 12.41 11.30 12.18
C ASP A 69 12.61 12.32 11.04
N ARG A 70 11.81 13.39 11.05
CA ARG A 70 11.91 14.47 10.06
C ARG A 70 13.21 15.27 10.18
N ALA A 71 13.76 15.39 11.39
CA ALA A 71 15.03 16.08 11.61
C ALA A 71 16.22 15.20 11.21
N ARG A 72 16.04 13.87 11.16
CA ARG A 72 17.07 12.90 10.78
C ARG A 72 16.52 11.89 9.76
N PRO A 73 16.36 12.28 8.48
CA PRO A 73 15.82 11.40 7.44
C PRO A 73 16.60 10.09 7.25
N ALA A 74 17.88 10.08 7.61
CA ALA A 74 18.73 8.89 7.60
C ALA A 74 18.30 7.81 8.62
N GLU A 75 17.45 8.14 9.60
CA GLU A 75 16.90 7.15 10.56
C GLU A 75 15.81 6.26 9.96
N GLY A 76 15.55 6.42 8.67
CA GLY A 76 14.73 5.54 7.86
C GLY A 76 13.25 5.91 7.88
N PHE A 77 12.45 4.97 7.43
CA PHE A 77 11.04 5.17 7.15
C PHE A 77 10.15 4.40 8.13
N LEU A 78 8.94 4.91 8.33
CA LEU A 78 7.87 4.19 9.01
C LEU A 78 7.51 2.93 8.21
N ARG A 79 7.14 1.87 8.92
CA ARG A 79 6.57 0.68 8.28
C ARG A 79 5.16 1.02 7.79
N ILE A 80 4.97 0.98 6.48
CA ILE A 80 3.70 1.24 5.82
C ILE A 80 3.05 -0.10 5.46
N THR A 81 2.13 -0.58 6.29
CA THR A 81 1.55 -1.93 6.13
C THR A 81 0.62 -2.03 4.93
N SER A 82 -0.09 -0.95 4.60
CA SER A 82 -0.96 -0.86 3.42
C SER A 82 -0.22 -1.19 2.12
N LEU A 83 0.99 -0.64 1.92
CA LEU A 83 1.81 -0.92 0.74
C LEU A 83 2.35 -2.35 0.72
N THR A 84 2.69 -2.89 1.90
CA THR A 84 3.12 -4.29 2.02
C THR A 84 1.99 -5.23 1.60
N VAL A 85 0.77 -4.95 2.08
CA VAL A 85 -0.43 -5.72 1.73
C VAL A 85 -0.73 -5.62 0.23
N LEU A 86 -0.66 -4.42 -0.36
CA LEU A 86 -0.91 -4.24 -1.79
C LEU A 86 0.11 -4.98 -2.66
N LEU A 87 1.40 -4.93 -2.29
CA LEU A 87 2.43 -5.73 -2.97
C LEU A 87 2.13 -7.22 -2.90
N THR A 88 1.79 -7.73 -1.72
CA THR A 88 1.44 -9.15 -1.54
C THR A 88 0.22 -9.54 -2.35
N LEU A 89 -0.79 -8.67 -2.45
CA LEU A 89 -1.98 -8.93 -3.26
C LEU A 89 -1.63 -9.07 -4.74
N LEU A 90 -0.89 -8.10 -5.30
CA LEU A 90 -0.47 -8.13 -6.71
C LEU A 90 0.41 -9.35 -7.03
N GLU A 91 1.31 -9.71 -6.13
CA GLU A 91 2.13 -10.93 -6.27
C GLU A 91 1.27 -12.21 -6.29
N GLN A 92 0.25 -12.29 -5.42
CA GLN A 92 -0.66 -13.43 -5.35
C GLN A 92 -1.57 -13.54 -6.58
N GLU A 93 -1.92 -12.41 -7.19
CA GLU A 93 -2.71 -12.35 -8.43
C GLU A 93 -1.88 -12.59 -9.69
N GLY A 94 -0.55 -12.69 -9.56
CA GLY A 94 0.35 -12.85 -10.70
C GLY A 94 0.54 -11.55 -11.51
N ALA A 95 0.11 -10.41 -10.98
CA ALA A 95 0.27 -9.08 -11.56
C ALA A 95 1.72 -8.57 -11.34
N VAL A 96 2.70 -9.30 -11.88
CA VAL A 96 4.13 -9.11 -11.58
C VAL A 96 4.64 -7.74 -12.04
N ARG A 97 4.15 -7.22 -13.18
CA ARG A 97 4.56 -5.91 -13.72
C ARG A 97 4.04 -4.78 -12.83
N GLU A 98 2.80 -4.88 -12.38
CA GLU A 98 2.14 -3.96 -11.47
C GLU A 98 2.81 -3.98 -10.10
N ALA A 99 3.13 -5.18 -9.58
CA ALA A 99 3.88 -5.34 -8.33
C ALA A 99 5.26 -4.66 -8.42
N LEU A 100 5.97 -4.81 -9.53
CA LEU A 100 7.26 -4.14 -9.74
C LEU A 100 7.11 -2.61 -9.81
N ALA A 101 6.10 -2.12 -10.55
CA ALA A 101 5.81 -0.69 -10.64
C ALA A 101 5.48 -0.10 -9.26
N LEU A 102 4.69 -0.80 -8.46
CA LEU A 102 4.37 -0.43 -7.09
C LEU A 102 5.61 -0.42 -6.20
N SER A 103 6.43 -1.48 -6.27
CA SER A 103 7.69 -1.60 -5.52
C SER A 103 8.59 -0.38 -5.77
N ARG A 104 8.80 0.00 -7.04
CA ARG A 104 9.60 1.18 -7.42
C ARG A 104 9.00 2.50 -6.92
N ARG A 105 7.68 2.62 -6.85
CA ARG A 105 7.01 3.79 -6.26
C ARG A 105 7.22 3.83 -4.75
N ALA A 106 6.99 2.70 -4.07
CA ALA A 106 7.14 2.58 -2.63
C ALA A 106 8.60 2.79 -2.17
N GLN A 107 9.60 2.36 -2.95
CA GLN A 107 11.02 2.61 -2.66
C GLN A 107 11.35 4.10 -2.53
N ARG A 108 10.70 4.97 -3.33
CA ARG A 108 10.91 6.42 -3.26
C ARG A 108 10.42 7.04 -1.94
N ILE A 109 9.57 6.32 -1.21
CA ILE A 109 8.89 6.83 -0.01
C ILE A 109 9.30 6.06 1.25
N GLY A 110 9.59 4.77 1.12
CA GLY A 110 9.89 3.84 2.23
C GLY A 110 11.28 3.21 2.14
N GLY A 111 12.08 3.62 1.17
CA GLY A 111 13.46 3.20 0.99
C GLY A 111 13.62 1.70 0.70
N GLU A 112 14.71 1.14 1.22
CA GLU A 112 15.16 -0.23 0.91
C GLU A 112 14.16 -1.33 1.28
N ALA A 113 13.23 -1.07 2.21
CA ALA A 113 12.21 -2.03 2.62
C ALA A 113 11.32 -2.52 1.45
N PHE A 114 11.23 -1.70 0.40
CA PHE A 114 10.43 -1.98 -0.79
C PHE A 114 11.27 -2.40 -2.00
N VAL A 115 12.58 -2.64 -1.85
CA VAL A 115 13.39 -3.21 -2.93
C VAL A 115 12.96 -4.65 -3.21
N ARG A 116 12.79 -5.00 -4.49
CA ARG A 116 12.28 -6.29 -4.96
C ARG A 116 13.02 -6.76 -6.22
N ASP A 117 14.27 -7.15 -6.05
CA ASP A 117 15.12 -7.68 -7.12
C ASP A 117 14.51 -8.95 -7.76
N ASP A 118 13.74 -9.71 -6.99
CA ASP A 118 13.03 -10.89 -7.47
C ASP A 118 11.92 -10.54 -8.48
N LEU A 119 11.20 -9.43 -8.26
CA LEU A 119 10.20 -8.93 -9.22
C LEU A 119 10.86 -8.42 -10.50
N GLU A 120 12.03 -7.77 -10.38
CA GLU A 120 12.80 -7.34 -11.55
C GLU A 120 13.24 -8.53 -12.40
N ALA A 121 13.77 -9.58 -11.76
CA ALA A 121 14.15 -10.81 -12.44
C ALA A 121 12.95 -11.50 -13.11
N LYS A 122 11.78 -11.56 -12.44
CA LYS A 122 10.56 -12.14 -13.00
C LYS A 122 10.06 -11.37 -14.23
N VAL A 123 10.05 -10.03 -14.18
CA VAL A 123 9.64 -9.22 -15.34
C VAL A 123 10.61 -9.41 -16.51
N ALA A 124 11.92 -9.42 -16.24
CA ALA A 124 12.92 -9.64 -17.28
C ALA A 124 12.79 -11.03 -17.94
N ALA A 125 12.46 -12.07 -17.16
CA ALA A 125 12.19 -13.40 -17.70
C ALA A 125 10.95 -13.41 -18.62
N LEU A 126 9.85 -12.78 -18.19
CA LEU A 126 8.62 -12.66 -19.00
C LEU A 126 8.88 -11.92 -20.33
N GLU A 127 9.69 -10.85 -20.31
CA GLU A 127 10.03 -10.09 -21.51
C GLU A 127 10.99 -10.84 -22.45
N GLY A 128 11.79 -11.77 -21.92
CA GLY A 128 12.68 -12.64 -22.71
C GLY A 128 11.98 -13.86 -23.31
N GLU A 129 10.81 -14.25 -22.82
CA GLU A 129 9.99 -15.34 -23.35
C GLU A 129 9.08 -14.92 -24.52
N ASP A 130 8.81 -13.61 -24.64
CA ASP A 130 7.97 -13.02 -25.70
C ASP A 130 8.77 -12.63 -26.99
N GLY A 131 10.06 -12.99 -27.09
CA GLY A 131 10.97 -12.68 -28.21
C GLY A 131 11.42 -13.89 -29.02
#